data_AF-A0A957AS38-F1
#
_entry.id   AF-A0A957AS38-F1
#
_cell.length_a   1.000
_cell.length_b   1.000
_cell.length_c   1.000
_cell.angle_alpha   90.00
_cell.angle_beta   90.00
_cell.angle_gamma   90.00
#
_symmetry.space_group_name_H-M   'P 1'
#
loop_
_entity.id
_entity.type
_entity.pdbx_description
1 polymer ?
#
loop_
_entity_poly.entity_id
_entity_poly.type
_entity_poly.pdbx_seq_one_letter_code
_entity_poly.pdbx_strand_id
1 'polypeptide(L)'
;MSDPLEITSLTLAGLAHRCSEETHLFFRRLEYDPRYCYELFRRAIVDADQDAHACLYRQYLPLVAGWVERHPAFRTTSEDTDYFVNRAFEKLWHAITPVRFTRFDDLKSLLRYLKMCTNSAIVDFNRRSELALIDDGSDSDELR
;
A
#
# COMPACT_ATOMS: atom_id res chain seq x y z
N MET A 1 -25.93 10.31 1.07
CA MET A 1 -24.73 10.74 0.32
C MET A 1 -24.25 12.03 0.96
N SER A 2 -23.09 12.00 1.63
CA SER A 2 -22.52 13.17 2.32
C SER A 2 -22.11 14.25 1.31
N ASP A 3 -22.19 15.52 1.70
CA ASP A 3 -21.79 16.65 0.86
C ASP A 3 -20.26 16.65 0.65
N PRO A 4 -19.72 16.76 -0.58
CA PRO A 4 -18.29 16.88 -0.82
C PRO A 4 -17.59 17.95 0.03
N LEU A 5 -18.26 19.06 0.35
CA LEU A 5 -17.71 20.14 1.19
C LEU A 5 -17.57 19.72 2.66
N GLU A 6 -18.44 18.82 3.14
CA GLU A 6 -18.33 18.26 4.49
C GLU A 6 -17.09 17.36 4.60
N ILE A 7 -16.79 16.56 3.58
CA ILE A 7 -15.66 15.63 3.61
C ILE A 7 -14.33 16.40 3.65
N THR A 8 -14.20 17.44 2.82
CA THR A 8 -12.97 18.25 2.78
C THR A 8 -12.75 19.08 4.04
N SER A 9 -13.80 19.41 4.80
CA SER A 9 -13.71 20.21 6.03
C SER A 9 -13.51 19.38 7.30
N LEU A 10 -13.62 18.06 7.24
CA LEU A 10 -13.38 17.19 8.38
C LEU A 10 -11.95 17.32 8.90
N THR A 11 -11.81 17.24 10.22
CA THR A 11 -10.49 17.11 10.85
C THR A 11 -9.83 15.79 10.43
N LEU A 12 -8.50 15.74 10.48
CA LEU A 12 -7.78 14.50 10.16
C LEU A 12 -8.25 13.32 11.02
N ALA A 13 -8.47 13.56 12.32
CA ALA A 13 -8.98 12.55 13.24
C ALA A 13 -10.38 12.07 12.84
N GLY A 14 -11.25 12.99 12.41
CA GLY A 14 -12.59 12.65 11.88
C GLY A 14 -12.51 11.83 10.60
N LEU A 15 -11.65 12.21 9.65
CA LEU A 15 -11.44 11.45 8.42
C LEU A 15 -10.87 10.06 8.69
N ALA A 16 -9.86 9.94 9.56
CA ALA A 16 -9.28 8.65 9.92
C ALA A 16 -10.31 7.73 10.59
N HIS A 17 -11.11 8.27 11.52
CA HIS A 17 -12.19 7.52 12.15
C HIS A 17 -13.23 7.04 11.14
N ARG A 18 -13.73 7.95 10.28
CA ARG A 18 -14.68 7.59 9.22
C ARG A 18 -14.09 6.56 8.28
N CYS A 19 -12.88 6.78 7.78
CA CYS A 19 -12.24 5.85 6.85
C CYS A 19 -12.10 4.44 7.45
N SER A 20 -11.75 4.32 8.74
CA SER A 20 -11.70 3.03 9.45
C SER A 20 -13.07 2.35 9.49
N GLU A 21 -14.12 3.07 9.84
CA GLU A 21 -15.51 2.54 9.86
C GLU A 21 -15.94 2.05 8.47
N GLU A 22 -15.74 2.87 7.43
CA GLU A 22 -16.12 2.51 6.06
C GLU A 22 -15.35 1.30 5.53
N THR A 23 -14.08 1.16 5.95
CA THR A 23 -13.26 -0.01 5.60
C THR A 23 -13.78 -1.27 6.29
N HIS A 24 -14.21 -1.17 7.55
CA HIS A 24 -14.83 -2.28 8.27
C HIS A 24 -16.18 -2.68 7.64
N LEU A 25 -17.01 -1.71 7.25
CA LEU A 25 -18.27 -1.94 6.52
C LEU A 25 -18.02 -2.66 5.19
N PHE A 26 -17.00 -2.24 4.43
CA PHE A 26 -16.60 -2.89 3.19
C PHE A 26 -16.26 -4.37 3.39
N PHE A 27 -15.46 -4.72 4.41
CA PHE A 27 -15.14 -6.13 4.69
C PHE A 27 -16.35 -6.95 5.11
N ARG A 28 -17.34 -6.32 5.77
CA ARG A 28 -18.62 -6.94 6.13
C ARG A 28 -19.63 -6.98 4.97
N ARG A 29 -19.25 -6.49 3.78
CA ARG A 29 -20.12 -6.38 2.59
C ARG A 29 -21.38 -5.54 2.85
N LEU A 30 -21.27 -4.54 3.71
CA LEU A 30 -22.32 -3.57 3.98
C LEU A 30 -22.14 -2.34 3.08
N GLU A 31 -23.16 -1.47 3.04
CA GLU A 31 -23.05 -0.17 2.40
C GLU A 31 -21.97 0.66 3.10
N TYR A 32 -21.10 1.28 2.31
CA TYR A 32 -19.96 2.04 2.77
C TYR A 32 -19.68 3.22 1.83
N ASP A 33 -18.99 4.23 2.33
CA ASP A 33 -18.62 5.42 1.57
C ASP A 33 -17.09 5.53 1.37
N PRO A 34 -16.57 5.19 0.18
CA PRO A 34 -15.13 5.22 -0.09
C PRO A 34 -14.53 6.63 -0.08
N ARG A 35 -15.35 7.69 -0.13
CA ARG A 35 -14.87 9.07 -0.28
C ARG A 35 -14.06 9.55 0.92
N TYR A 36 -14.38 9.10 2.14
CA TYR A 36 -13.61 9.45 3.34
C TYR A 36 -12.18 8.92 3.26
N CYS A 37 -12.00 7.68 2.81
CA CYS A 37 -10.68 7.09 2.61
C CYS A 37 -9.93 7.71 1.44
N TYR A 38 -10.64 8.00 0.35
CA TYR A 38 -10.05 8.69 -0.79
C TYR A 38 -9.51 10.08 -0.41
N GLU A 39 -10.27 10.86 0.37
CA GLU A 39 -9.79 12.15 0.88
C GLU A 39 -8.58 12.00 1.80
N LEU A 40 -8.53 10.95 2.62
CA LEU A 40 -7.36 10.68 3.47
C LEU A 40 -6.10 10.40 2.61
N PHE A 41 -6.23 9.66 1.51
CA PHE A 41 -5.16 9.49 0.51
C PHE A 41 -4.78 10.82 -0.14
N ARG A 42 -5.76 11.67 -0.47
CA ARG A 42 -5.50 13.01 -1.04
C ARG A 42 -4.64 13.84 -0.09
N ARG A 43 -4.99 13.91 1.20
CA ARG A 43 -4.21 14.70 2.19
C ARG A 43 -2.80 14.17 2.39
N ALA A 44 -2.65 12.85 2.47
CA ALA A 44 -1.33 12.23 2.57
C ALA A 44 -0.45 12.59 1.35
N ILE A 45 -0.97 12.42 0.12
CA ILE A 45 -0.17 12.54 -1.10
C ILE A 45 -0.03 13.98 -1.59
N VAL A 46 -1.14 14.72 -1.63
CA VAL A 46 -1.21 16.07 -2.23
C VAL A 46 -0.76 17.13 -1.26
N ASP A 47 -1.18 17.04 0.01
CA ASP A 47 -0.80 18.01 1.04
C ASP A 47 0.49 17.62 1.78
N ALA A 48 1.06 16.45 1.48
CA ALA A 48 2.22 15.88 2.16
C ALA A 48 2.05 15.78 3.68
N ASP A 49 0.81 15.54 4.13
CA ASP A 49 0.45 15.43 5.54
C ASP A 49 0.96 14.10 6.14
N GLN A 50 1.99 14.20 7.00
CA GLN A 50 2.65 13.04 7.63
C GLN A 50 1.72 12.29 8.59
N ASP A 51 0.82 13.00 9.26
CA ASP A 51 -0.14 12.36 10.16
C ASP A 51 -1.18 11.57 9.35
N ALA A 52 -1.59 12.09 8.18
CA ALA A 52 -2.44 11.37 7.24
C ALA A 52 -1.76 10.11 6.69
N HIS A 53 -0.46 10.18 6.36
CA HIS A 53 0.34 9.01 6.01
C HIS A 53 0.32 7.94 7.12
N ALA A 54 0.56 8.35 8.38
CA ALA A 54 0.56 7.43 9.52
C ALA A 54 -0.82 6.81 9.80
N CYS A 55 -1.90 7.55 9.60
CA CYS A 55 -3.26 7.03 9.68
C CYS A 55 -3.54 5.98 8.59
N LEU A 56 -3.20 6.27 7.33
CA LEU A 56 -3.39 5.33 6.22
C LEU A 56 -2.58 4.05 6.41
N TYR A 57 -1.32 4.18 6.81
CA TYR A 57 -0.44 3.04 7.05
C TYR A 57 -1.06 2.10 8.09
N ARG A 58 -1.42 2.63 9.27
CA ARG A 58 -2.06 1.83 10.34
C ARG A 58 -3.35 1.17 9.89
N GLN A 59 -4.16 1.88 9.11
CA GLN A 59 -5.48 1.38 8.71
C GLN A 59 -5.39 0.27 7.65
N TYR A 60 -4.50 0.42 6.66
CA TYR A 60 -4.40 -0.51 5.54
C TYR A 60 -3.34 -1.58 5.75
N LEU A 61 -2.51 -1.50 6.80
CA LEU A 61 -1.53 -2.54 7.15
C LEU A 61 -2.13 -3.95 7.18
N PRO A 62 -3.26 -4.23 7.87
CA PRO A 62 -3.82 -5.58 7.90
C PRO A 62 -4.26 -6.08 6.50
N LEU A 63 -4.74 -5.17 5.65
CA LEU A 63 -5.14 -5.50 4.29
C LEU A 63 -3.93 -5.88 3.42
N VAL A 64 -2.86 -5.09 3.49
CA VAL A 64 -1.64 -5.32 2.73
C VAL A 64 -0.92 -6.57 3.24
N ALA A 65 -0.82 -6.76 4.56
CA ALA A 65 -0.28 -7.97 5.17
C ALA A 65 -0.98 -9.22 4.65
N GLY A 66 -2.32 -9.20 4.62
CA GLY A 66 -3.09 -10.30 4.05
C GLY A 66 -2.87 -10.50 2.55
N TRP A 67 -2.45 -9.49 1.76
CA TRP A 67 -2.05 -9.70 0.37
C TRP A 67 -0.68 -10.38 0.26
N VAL A 68 0.28 -9.97 1.10
CA VAL A 68 1.62 -10.56 1.19
C VAL A 68 1.52 -12.03 1.56
N GLU A 69 0.83 -12.36 2.65
CA GLU A 69 0.71 -13.74 3.16
C GLU A 69 0.05 -14.71 2.16
N ARG A 70 -0.84 -14.20 1.30
CA ARG A 70 -1.51 -14.98 0.25
C ARG A 70 -0.70 -15.06 -1.04
N HIS A 71 0.39 -14.31 -1.18
CA HIS A 71 1.19 -14.30 -2.39
C HIS A 71 1.99 -15.61 -2.51
N PRO A 72 1.89 -16.36 -3.62
CA PRO A 72 2.57 -17.66 -3.74
C PRO A 72 4.08 -17.57 -3.55
N ALA A 73 4.70 -16.53 -4.12
CA ALA A 73 6.14 -16.31 -4.07
C ALA A 73 6.63 -15.68 -2.76
N PHE A 74 5.76 -15.40 -1.78
CA PHE A 74 6.18 -14.96 -0.45
C PHE A 74 6.73 -16.13 0.37
N ARG A 75 6.24 -17.35 0.16
CA ARG A 75 6.70 -18.54 0.90
C ARG A 75 8.16 -18.89 0.64
N THR A 76 8.75 -18.36 -0.43
CA THR A 76 10.14 -18.58 -0.83
C THR A 76 11.06 -17.45 -0.37
N THR A 77 10.53 -16.38 0.22
CA THR A 77 11.33 -15.26 0.71
C THR A 77 11.85 -15.55 2.11
N SER A 78 13.03 -15.03 2.45
CA SER A 78 13.58 -15.05 3.81
C SER A 78 13.09 -13.91 4.70
N GLU A 79 12.41 -12.92 4.12
CA GLU A 79 11.90 -11.73 4.82
C GLU A 79 10.49 -11.93 5.37
N ASP A 80 10.13 -11.09 6.33
CA ASP A 80 8.82 -11.13 6.98
C ASP A 80 7.73 -10.33 6.23
N THR A 81 6.49 -10.48 6.70
CA THR A 81 5.35 -9.76 6.14
C THR A 81 5.53 -8.24 6.23
N ASP A 82 6.04 -7.76 7.36
CA ASP A 82 6.19 -6.32 7.65
C ASP A 82 7.18 -5.66 6.69
N TYR A 83 8.26 -6.35 6.31
CA TYR A 83 9.18 -5.90 5.28
C TYR A 83 8.43 -5.59 3.97
N PHE A 84 7.62 -6.52 3.46
CA PHE A 84 6.91 -6.33 2.19
C PHE A 84 5.77 -5.31 2.30
N VAL A 85 5.11 -5.20 3.46
CA VAL A 85 4.14 -4.14 3.72
C VAL A 85 4.82 -2.78 3.60
N ASN A 86 5.92 -2.57 4.31
CA ASN A 86 6.71 -1.34 4.25
C ASN A 86 7.14 -1.03 2.81
N ARG A 87 7.72 -2.00 2.10
CA ARG A 87 8.12 -1.83 0.69
C ARG A 87 6.96 -1.48 -0.23
N ALA A 88 5.77 -2.03 -0.02
CA ALA A 88 4.60 -1.71 -0.82
C ALA A 88 4.18 -0.25 -0.64
N PHE A 89 4.15 0.23 0.60
CA PHE A 89 3.83 1.62 0.91
C PHE A 89 4.92 2.59 0.46
N GLU A 90 6.21 2.28 0.66
CA GLU A 90 7.32 3.06 0.11
C GLU A 90 7.17 3.24 -1.41
N LYS A 91 6.95 2.13 -2.14
CA LYS A 91 6.74 2.18 -3.59
C LYS A 91 5.51 3.01 -3.96
N LEU A 92 4.42 2.92 -3.19
CA LEU A 92 3.23 3.73 -3.41
C LEU A 92 3.54 5.23 -3.28
N TRP A 93 4.13 5.64 -2.16
CA TRP A 93 4.40 7.05 -1.84
C TRP A 93 5.43 7.66 -2.79
N HIS A 94 6.44 6.89 -3.20
CA HIS A 94 7.38 7.36 -4.22
C HIS A 94 6.77 7.45 -5.62
N ALA A 95 5.83 6.56 -5.95
CA ALA A 95 5.29 6.50 -7.30
C ALA A 95 4.14 7.47 -7.56
N ILE A 96 3.33 7.80 -6.55
CA ILE A 96 2.17 8.68 -6.70
C ILE A 96 2.55 10.09 -6.24
N THR A 97 2.93 10.92 -7.20
CA THR A 97 3.06 12.37 -7.00
C THR A 97 1.69 13.05 -6.99
N PRO A 98 1.57 14.30 -6.50
CA PRO A 98 0.31 15.06 -6.56
C PRO A 98 -0.27 15.12 -7.99
N VAL A 99 0.59 15.29 -9.00
CA VAL A 99 0.17 15.30 -10.42
C VAL A 99 -0.31 13.93 -10.88
N ARG A 100 0.30 12.84 -10.41
CA ARG A 100 -0.14 11.49 -10.76
C ARG A 100 -1.44 11.11 -10.04
N PHE A 101 -1.65 11.64 -8.84
CA PHE A 101 -2.86 11.40 -8.05
C PHE A 101 -4.13 11.77 -8.81
N THR A 102 -4.11 12.82 -9.63
CA THR A 102 -5.26 13.26 -10.46
C THR A 102 -5.72 12.23 -11.50
N ARG A 103 -4.92 11.19 -11.76
CA ARG A 103 -5.27 10.07 -12.65
C ARG A 103 -6.03 8.95 -11.94
N PHE A 104 -6.19 9.03 -10.63
CA PHE A 104 -6.92 8.07 -9.83
C PHE A 104 -8.27 8.67 -9.46
N ASP A 105 -9.35 8.24 -10.12
CA ASP A 105 -10.68 8.81 -9.89
C ASP A 105 -11.36 8.27 -8.62
N ASP A 106 -10.84 7.16 -8.06
CA ASP A 106 -11.45 6.50 -6.91
C ASP A 106 -10.46 5.73 -6.01
N LEU A 107 -10.94 5.39 -4.81
CA LEU A 107 -10.21 4.57 -3.84
C LEU A 107 -9.85 3.18 -4.39
N LYS A 108 -10.71 2.58 -5.21
CA LYS A 108 -10.51 1.23 -5.75
C LYS A 108 -9.26 1.19 -6.64
N SER A 109 -9.03 2.23 -7.42
CA SER A 109 -7.88 2.38 -8.31
C SER A 109 -6.60 2.58 -7.52
N LEU A 110 -6.64 3.34 -6.42
CA LEU A 110 -5.51 3.48 -5.48
C LEU A 110 -5.16 2.15 -4.81
N LEU A 111 -6.15 1.43 -4.27
CA LEU A 111 -5.93 0.13 -3.63
C LEU A 111 -5.44 -0.93 -4.63
N ARG A 112 -5.93 -0.88 -5.87
CA ARG A 112 -5.40 -1.73 -6.95
C ARG A 112 -3.92 -1.43 -7.20
N TYR A 113 -3.54 -0.16 -7.24
CA TYR A 113 -2.15 0.24 -7.43
C TYR A 113 -1.27 -0.19 -6.26
N LEU A 114 -1.73 0.00 -5.02
CA LEU A 114 -1.02 -0.50 -3.83
C LEU A 114 -0.83 -2.03 -3.88
N LYS A 115 -1.86 -2.79 -4.29
CA LYS A 115 -1.73 -4.23 -4.49
C LYS A 115 -0.70 -4.59 -5.55
N MET A 116 -0.62 -3.83 -6.64
CA MET A 116 0.46 -3.99 -7.64
C MET A 116 1.84 -3.68 -7.05
N CYS A 117 1.96 -2.64 -6.21
CA CYS A 117 3.18 -2.36 -5.46
C CYS A 117 3.59 -3.55 -4.60
N THR A 118 2.66 -4.17 -3.85
CA THR A 118 2.91 -5.37 -3.05
C THR A 118 3.43 -6.53 -3.90
N ASN A 119 2.72 -6.89 -4.97
CA ASN A 119 3.15 -7.98 -5.86
C ASN A 119 4.54 -7.73 -6.44
N SER A 120 4.78 -6.52 -6.94
CA SER A 120 6.08 -6.16 -7.51
C SER A 120 7.20 -6.18 -6.48
N ALA A 121 6.95 -5.80 -5.22
CA ALA A 121 7.96 -5.83 -4.17
C ALA A 121 8.45 -7.25 -3.89
N ILE A 122 7.54 -8.23 -3.88
CA ILE A 122 7.86 -9.66 -3.67
C ILE A 122 8.60 -10.23 -4.88
N VAL A 123 8.11 -9.99 -6.10
CA VAL A 123 8.76 -10.47 -7.33
C VAL A 123 10.16 -9.87 -7.50
N ASP A 124 10.31 -8.56 -7.25
CA ASP A 124 11.61 -7.89 -7.32
C ASP A 124 12.59 -8.41 -6.27
N PHE A 125 12.11 -8.78 -5.09
CA PHE A 125 12.93 -9.39 -4.05
C PHE A 125 13.48 -10.75 -4.50
N ASN A 126 12.59 -11.67 -4.91
CA ASN A 126 13.01 -13.01 -5.35
C ASN A 126 14.00 -12.94 -6.52
N ARG A 127 13.75 -12.07 -7.51
CA ARG A 127 14.67 -11.87 -8.64
C ARG A 127 16.06 -11.42 -8.20
N ARG A 128 16.15 -10.53 -7.19
CA ARG A 128 17.45 -10.08 -6.65
C ARG A 128 18.13 -11.19 -5.85
N SER A 129 17.38 -11.96 -5.07
CA SER A 129 17.92 -13.09 -4.31
C SER A 129 18.43 -14.20 -5.22
N GLU A 130 17.72 -14.51 -6.31
CA GLU A 130 18.15 -15.48 -7.33
C GLU A 130 19.45 -15.04 -8.01
N LEU A 131 19.57 -13.75 -8.38
CA LEU A 131 20.79 -13.21 -9.00
C LEU A 131 22.00 -13.28 -8.05
N ALA A 132 21.82 -12.97 -6.77
CA ALA A 132 22.90 -13.04 -5.78
C ALA A 132 23.43 -14.48 -5.61
N LEU A 133 22.54 -15.49 -5.64
CA LEU A 133 22.94 -16.89 -5.57
C LEU A 133 23.72 -17.38 -6.80
N ILE A 134 23.48 -16.78 -7.97
CA ILE A 134 24.22 -17.11 -9.20
C ILE A 134 25.62 -16.50 -9.18
N ASP A 135 25.75 -15.25 -8.71
CA ASP A 135 27.03 -14.53 -8.62
C ASP A 135 28.00 -15.20 -7.63
N ASP A 136 27.50 -15.59 -6.45
CA ASP A 136 28.28 -16.31 -5.44
C ASP A 136 28.75 -17.72 -5.92
N GLY A 137 28.06 -18.30 -6.91
CA GLY A 137 28.39 -19.61 -7.47
C GLY A 137 29.47 -19.59 -8.56
N SER A 138 29.68 -18.45 -9.24
CA SER A 138 30.66 -18.33 -10.33
C SER A 138 32.11 -18.19 -9.88
N ASP A 139 32.36 -17.69 -8.67
CA ASP A 139 33.73 -17.48 -8.15
C ASP A 139 34.39 -18.78 -7.62
N SER A 140 33.63 -19.87 -7.47
CA SER A 140 34.13 -21.13 -6.90
C SER A 140 34.75 -22.10 -7.92
N ASP A 141 34.59 -21.87 -9.22
CA ASP A 141 35.05 -22.78 -10.28
C ASP A 141 36.39 -22.38 -10.94
N GLU A 142 37.02 -21.25 -10.56
CA GLU A 142 38.31 -20.79 -11.14
C GLU A 142 39.58 -21.20 -10.35
N LEU A 143 39.46 -22.02 -9.30
CA LEU A 143 40.59 -22.45 -8.46
C LEU A 143 40.94 -23.95 -8.54
N ARG A 144 40.64 -24.62 -9.66
CA ARG A 144 41.04 -26.02 -9.91
C ARG A 144 41.98 -26.20 -11.08
#